data_AF-A0A352UL69-F1
#
_entry.id   AF-A0A352UL69-F1
#
_cell.length_a   1.000
_cell.length_b   1.000
_cell.length_c   1.000
_cell.angle_alpha   90.00
_cell.angle_beta   90.00
_cell.angle_gamma   90.00
#
_symmetry.space_group_name_H-M   'P 1'
#
loop_
_entity.id
_entity.type
_entity.pdbx_description
1 polymer ?
#
loop_
_entity_poly.entity_id
_entity_poly.type
_entity_poly.pdbx_seq_one_letter_code
_entity_poly.pdbx_strand_id
1 'polypeptide(L)'
;IYGFVYLGFALLSAKPAILILFISYGTYTALISGAERAFIVENSPSGFKGTVLGLYGMLQGIGLLLSSMIAGLMWDKINSNAPFLFGGVIGIISALMILLIFDKDKMIGLSHGKIRKI
;
A
#
# COMPACT_ATOMS: atom_id res chain seq x y z
N ILE A 1 -8.11 3.72 1.24
CA ILE A 1 -8.57 3.60 -0.17
C ILE A 1 -8.32 2.18 -0.68
N TYR A 2 -7.08 1.71 -0.72
CA TYR A 2 -6.71 0.35 -1.17
C TYR A 2 -7.59 -0.78 -0.58
N GLY A 3 -7.70 -0.88 0.75
CA GLY A 3 -8.51 -1.93 1.41
C GLY A 3 -10.00 -1.87 1.06
N PHE A 4 -10.59 -0.67 1.01
CA PHE A 4 -12.00 -0.48 0.61
C PHE A 4 -12.25 -0.89 -0.85
N VAL A 5 -11.31 -0.60 -1.76
CA VAL A 5 -11.46 -0.98 -3.16
C VAL A 5 -11.36 -2.50 -3.34
N TYR A 6 -10.41 -3.16 -2.70
CA TYR A 6 -10.24 -4.61 -2.77
C TYR A 6 -11.41 -5.37 -2.12
N LEU A 7 -11.96 -4.89 -1.01
CA LEU A 7 -13.20 -5.43 -0.45
C LEU A 7 -14.40 -5.17 -1.37
N GLY A 8 -14.45 -4.00 -2.02
CA GLY A 8 -15.45 -3.70 -3.03
C GLY A 8 -15.43 -4.69 -4.20
N PHE A 9 -14.23 -5.07 -4.68
CA PHE A 9 -14.07 -6.13 -5.69
C PHE A 9 -14.53 -7.51 -5.22
N ALA A 10 -14.37 -7.83 -3.93
CA ALA A 10 -14.82 -9.10 -3.37
C ALA A 10 -16.35 -9.18 -3.16
N LEU A 11 -17.01 -8.04 -2.89
CA LEU A 11 -18.43 -7.98 -2.52
C LEU A 11 -19.35 -7.53 -3.66
N LEU A 12 -18.85 -6.75 -4.62
CA LEU A 12 -19.64 -6.18 -5.72
C LEU A 12 -19.25 -6.77 -7.07
N SER A 13 -20.07 -7.70 -7.58
CA SER A 13 -19.90 -8.30 -8.91
C SER A 13 -20.62 -7.52 -10.03
N ALA A 14 -21.13 -6.32 -9.75
CA ALA A 14 -21.84 -5.50 -10.74
C ALA A 14 -20.86 -4.78 -11.68
N LYS A 15 -21.02 -4.95 -13.00
CA LYS A 15 -20.19 -4.32 -14.06
C LYS A 15 -19.91 -2.81 -13.84
N PRO A 16 -20.90 -1.95 -13.54
CA PRO A 16 -20.63 -0.52 -13.31
C PRO A 16 -19.88 -0.25 -12.00
N ALA A 17 -20.10 -1.06 -10.96
CA ALA A 17 -19.39 -0.91 -9.68
C ALA A 17 -17.90 -1.21 -9.82
N ILE A 18 -17.56 -2.26 -10.58
CA ILE A 18 -16.18 -2.62 -10.93
C ILE A 18 -15.47 -1.46 -11.65
N LEU A 19 -16.16 -0.78 -12.56
CA LEU A 19 -15.61 0.32 -13.34
C LEU A 19 -15.25 1.54 -12.46
N ILE A 20 -16.15 1.89 -11.53
CA ILE A 20 -15.92 2.98 -10.56
C ILE A 20 -14.77 2.62 -9.61
N LEU A 21 -14.73 1.39 -9.12
CA LEU A 21 -13.65 0.89 -8.26
C LEU A 21 -12.30 0.91 -8.98
N PHE A 22 -12.28 0.51 -10.26
CA PHE A 22 -11.07 0.52 -11.07
C PHE A 22 -10.54 1.94 -11.33
N ILE A 23 -11.41 2.89 -11.65
CA ILE A 23 -11.03 4.31 -11.81
C ILE A 23 -10.45 4.84 -10.49
N SER A 24 -11.14 4.59 -9.37
CA SER A 24 -10.71 5.03 -8.04
C SER A 24 -9.34 4.47 -7.66
N TYR A 25 -9.10 3.19 -7.93
CA TYR A 25 -7.82 2.53 -7.72
C TYR A 25 -6.72 3.08 -8.63
N GLY A 26 -7.03 3.29 -9.91
CA GLY A 26 -6.10 3.85 -10.90
C GLY A 26 -5.64 5.25 -10.51
N THR A 27 -6.57 6.14 -10.17
CA THR A 27 -6.27 7.50 -9.72
C THR A 27 -5.40 7.49 -8.46
N TYR A 28 -5.74 6.67 -7.46
CA TYR A 28 -4.95 6.52 -6.25
C TYR A 28 -3.52 6.05 -6.52
N THR A 29 -3.36 5.01 -7.34
CA THR A 29 -2.06 4.41 -7.65
C THR A 29 -1.19 5.37 -8.48
N ALA A 30 -1.79 6.13 -9.40
CA ALA A 30 -1.09 7.15 -10.18
C ALA A 30 -0.52 8.26 -9.30
N LEU A 31 -1.30 8.74 -8.31
CA LEU A 31 -0.85 9.76 -7.37
C LEU A 31 0.29 9.26 -6.48
N ILE A 32 0.19 8.03 -5.99
CA ILE A 32 1.18 7.46 -5.07
C ILE A 32 2.47 7.08 -5.77
N SER A 33 2.40 6.35 -6.89
CA SER A 33 3.60 5.81 -7.55
C SER A 33 4.56 6.91 -8.03
N GLY A 34 4.04 8.11 -8.36
CA GLY A 34 4.86 9.29 -8.66
C GLY A 34 5.52 9.87 -7.40
N ALA A 35 4.75 10.07 -6.33
CA ALA A 35 5.24 10.61 -5.07
C ALA A 35 6.29 9.71 -4.40
N GLU A 36 6.09 8.39 -4.41
CA GLU A 36 7.03 7.39 -3.88
C GLU A 36 8.39 7.47 -4.58
N ARG A 37 8.40 7.48 -5.91
CA ARG A 37 9.64 7.55 -6.69
C ARG A 37 10.38 8.87 -6.45
N ALA A 38 9.66 9.98 -6.37
CA ALA A 38 10.24 11.29 -6.05
C ALA A 38 10.88 11.28 -4.65
N PHE A 39 10.18 10.76 -3.65
CA PHE A 39 10.66 10.64 -2.28
C PHE A 39 11.94 9.78 -2.18
N ILE A 40 11.97 8.63 -2.87
CA ILE A 40 13.15 7.76 -2.91
C ILE A 40 14.35 8.50 -3.51
N VAL A 41 14.14 9.24 -4.60
CA VAL A 41 15.21 9.98 -5.29
C VAL A 41 15.74 11.14 -4.45
N GLU A 42 14.87 11.82 -3.70
CA GLU A 42 15.24 12.92 -2.81
C GLU A 42 16.08 12.44 -1.62
N ASN A 43 15.76 11.26 -1.08
CA ASN A 43 16.51 10.64 0.03
C ASN A 43 17.75 9.84 -0.42
N SER A 44 18.01 9.74 -1.73
CA SER A 44 19.13 8.98 -2.26
C SER A 44 20.43 9.77 -2.25
N PRO A 45 21.59 9.14 -1.96
CA PRO A 45 22.90 9.78 -2.06
C PRO A 45 23.18 10.35 -3.45
N SER A 46 23.87 11.49 -3.51
CA SER A 46 24.28 12.14 -4.76
C SER A 46 25.11 11.18 -5.62
N GLY A 47 24.67 10.93 -6.86
CA GLY A 47 25.33 10.02 -7.81
C GLY A 47 24.74 8.61 -7.88
N PHE A 48 23.92 8.17 -6.91
CA PHE A 48 23.36 6.81 -6.88
C PHE A 48 21.86 6.71 -7.18
N LYS A 49 21.23 7.82 -7.60
CA LYS A 49 19.78 7.88 -7.87
C LYS A 49 19.29 6.80 -8.84
N GLY A 50 20.04 6.54 -9.92
CA GLY A 50 19.72 5.49 -10.89
C GLY A 50 19.78 4.08 -10.28
N THR A 51 20.79 3.79 -9.45
CA THR A 51 20.95 2.51 -8.77
C THR A 51 19.84 2.27 -7.75
N VAL A 52 19.47 3.28 -6.96
CA VAL A 52 18.40 3.16 -5.96
C VAL A 52 17.05 2.94 -6.64
N LEU A 53 16.76 3.65 -7.73
CA LEU A 53 15.56 3.41 -8.53
C LEU A 53 15.55 2.02 -9.19
N GLY A 54 16.71 1.56 -9.68
CA GLY A 54 16.86 0.20 -10.23
C GLY A 54 16.60 -0.88 -9.19
N LEU A 55 17.16 -0.73 -7.99
CA LEU A 55 16.92 -1.63 -6.86
C LEU A 55 15.45 -1.61 -6.42
N TYR A 56 14.84 -0.42 -6.35
CA TYR A 56 13.41 -0.28 -6.07
C TYR A 56 12.56 -1.07 -7.08
N GLY A 57 12.87 -0.94 -8.37
CA GLY A 57 12.19 -1.70 -9.43
C GLY A 57 12.40 -3.21 -9.33
N MET A 58 13.62 -3.66 -9.00
CA MET A 58 13.92 -5.08 -8.79
C MET A 58 13.11 -5.66 -7.64
N LEU A 59 13.08 -4.98 -6.49
CA LEU A 59 12.32 -5.41 -5.31
C LEU A 59 10.82 -5.45 -5.59
N GLN A 60 10.30 -4.43 -6.29
CA GLN A 60 8.90 -4.44 -6.76
C GLN A 60 8.62 -5.63 -7.66
N GLY A 61 9.49 -5.92 -8.63
CA GLY A 61 9.33 -7.05 -9.55
C GLY A 61 9.30 -8.40 -8.82
N ILE A 62 10.23 -8.63 -7.89
CA ILE A 62 10.27 -9.85 -7.08
C ILE A 62 9.01 -9.95 -6.20
N GLY A 63 8.59 -8.85 -5.57
CA GLY A 63 7.38 -8.81 -4.77
C GLY A 63 6.12 -9.13 -5.59
N LEU A 64 6.00 -8.57 -6.79
CA LEU A 64 4.91 -8.85 -7.72
C LEU A 64 4.88 -10.31 -8.16
N LEU A 65 6.06 -10.91 -8.42
CA LEU A 65 6.16 -12.32 -8.79
C LEU A 65 5.65 -13.23 -7.67
N LEU A 66 6.14 -13.02 -6.44
CA LEU A 66 5.70 -13.79 -5.28
C LEU A 66 4.20 -13.59 -5.00
N SER A 67 3.73 -12.35 -5.09
CA SER A 67 2.32 -11.99 -4.94
C SER A 67 1.45 -12.73 -5.96
N SER A 68 1.85 -12.74 -7.23
CA SER A 68 1.11 -13.44 -8.29
C SER A 68 1.05 -14.96 -8.05
N MET A 69 2.14 -15.56 -7.58
CA MET A 69 2.15 -16.99 -7.24
C MET A 69 1.17 -17.30 -6.10
N ILE A 70 1.20 -16.50 -5.03
CA ILE A 70 0.30 -16.69 -3.88
C ILE A 70 -1.16 -16.46 -4.31
N ALA A 71 -1.43 -15.41 -5.09
CA ALA A 71 -2.76 -15.10 -5.59
C ALA A 71 -3.32 -16.23 -6.46
N GLY A 72 -2.51 -16.78 -7.38
CA GLY A 72 -2.90 -17.93 -8.21
C GLY A 72 -3.20 -19.18 -7.37
N LEU A 73 -2.34 -19.50 -6.41
CA LEU A 73 -2.57 -20.64 -5.49
C LEU A 73 -3.83 -20.48 -4.66
N MET A 74 -4.15 -19.26 -4.20
CA MET A 74 -5.37 -18.97 -3.46
C MET A 74 -6.62 -19.05 -4.35
N TRP A 75 -6.51 -18.60 -5.61
CA TRP A 75 -7.58 -18.69 -6.58
C TRP A 75 -7.96 -20.14 -6.88
N ASP A 76 -6.96 -20.99 -7.16
CA ASP A 76 -7.16 -22.38 -7.55
C ASP A 76 -7.62 -23.28 -6.40
N LYS A 77 -7.12 -23.05 -5.16
CA LYS A 77 -7.42 -23.93 -4.02
C LYS A 77 -8.62 -23.51 -3.17
N ILE A 78 -8.99 -22.23 -3.18
CA ILE A 78 -10.02 -21.69 -2.27
C ILE A 78 -11.22 -21.20 -3.06
N ASN A 79 -11.06 -20.06 -3.75
CA ASN A 79 -12.09 -19.45 -4.59
C ASN A 79 -11.56 -18.20 -5.29
N SER A 80 -12.25 -17.73 -6.32
CA SER A 80 -11.98 -16.46 -7.00
C SER A 80 -11.98 -15.24 -6.08
N ASN A 81 -12.74 -15.29 -4.98
CA ASN A 81 -12.83 -14.18 -4.02
C ASN A 81 -11.68 -14.15 -3.00
N ALA A 82 -10.94 -15.25 -2.83
CA ALA A 82 -9.94 -15.38 -1.77
C ALA A 82 -8.78 -14.38 -1.88
N PRO A 83 -8.17 -14.13 -3.07
CA PRO A 83 -7.09 -13.16 -3.19
C PRO A 83 -7.54 -11.72 -2.89
N PHE A 84 -8.78 -11.38 -3.27
CA PHE A 84 -9.33 -10.04 -3.04
C PHE A 84 -9.64 -9.79 -1.57
N LEU A 85 -10.22 -10.76 -0.88
CA LEU A 85 -10.45 -10.67 0.58
C LEU A 85 -9.13 -10.57 1.34
N PHE A 86 -8.12 -11.35 0.96
CA PHE A 86 -6.80 -11.31 1.57
C PHE A 86 -6.15 -9.94 1.41
N GLY A 87 -6.10 -9.41 0.18
CA GLY A 87 -5.58 -8.07 -0.09
C GLY A 87 -6.36 -6.96 0.63
N GLY A 88 -7.69 -7.08 0.71
CA GLY A 88 -8.56 -6.15 1.41
C GLY A 88 -8.31 -6.10 2.91
N VAL A 89 -8.25 -7.27 3.56
CA VAL A 89 -7.99 -7.40 5.01
C VAL A 89 -6.60 -6.88 5.35
N ILE A 90 -5.57 -7.28 4.59
CA ILE A 90 -4.20 -6.78 4.81
C ILE A 90 -4.15 -5.27 4.64
N GLY A 91 -4.80 -4.72 3.62
CA GLY A 91 -4.85 -3.28 3.39
C GLY A 91 -5.48 -2.51 4.55
N ILE A 92 -6.51 -3.07 5.19
CA ILE A 92 -7.14 -2.47 6.38
C ILE A 92 -6.23 -2.59 7.60
N ILE A 93 -5.62 -3.75 7.83
CA ILE A 93 -4.68 -3.96 8.94
C ILE A 93 -3.52 -2.97 8.83
N SER A 94 -2.94 -2.81 7.64
CA SER A 94 -1.86 -1.85 7.40
C SER A 94 -2.29 -0.41 7.69
N ALA A 95 -3.49 0.00 7.26
CA ALA A 95 -4.01 1.33 7.55
C ALA A 95 -4.19 1.57 9.06
N LEU A 96 -4.72 0.58 9.79
CA LEU A 96 -4.85 0.63 11.25
C LEU A 96 -3.49 0.71 11.94
N MET A 97 -2.51 -0.06 11.46
CA MET A 97 -1.16 -0.06 12.02
C MET A 97 -0.44 1.28 11.82
N ILE A 98 -0.58 1.89 10.63
CA ILE A 98 -0.05 3.24 10.37
C ILE A 98 -0.70 4.27 11.29
N LEU A 99 -2.03 4.22 11.45
CA LEU A 99 -2.76 5.10 12.38
C LEU A 99 -2.24 4.97 13.82
N LEU A 100 -2.06 3.75 14.32
CA LEU A 100 -1.55 3.51 15.68
C LEU A 100 -0.12 4.01 15.88
N ILE A 101 0.75 3.87 14.87
CA ILE A 101 2.15 4.33 14.95
C ILE A 101 2.21 5.86 14.93
N PHE A 102 1.47 6.50 14.01
CA PHE A 102 1.44 7.96 13.90
C PHE A 102 0.81 8.66 15.11
N ASP A 103 -0.19 8.05 15.74
CA ASP A 103 -0.79 8.58 16.96
C ASP A 103 0.17 8.47 18.16
N LYS A 104 0.99 7.42 18.18
CA LYS A 104 2.06 7.24 19.16
C LYS A 104 3.14 8.32 19.04
N ASP A 105 3.56 8.68 17.82
CA ASP A 105 4.54 9.77 17.61
C ASP A 105 4.00 11.12 18.09
N LYS A 106 2.69 11.37 17.89
CA LYS A 106 2.01 12.57 18.40
C LYS A 106 2.01 12.63 19.93
N MET A 107 1.77 11.50 20.60
CA MET A 107 1.83 11.36 22.07
C MET A 107 3.27 11.50 22.63
N ILE A 108 4.28 10.94 21.96
CA ILE A 108 5.69 11.00 22.41
C ILE A 108 6.26 12.41 22.23
N GLY A 109 5.89 13.12 21.16
CA GLY A 109 6.25 14.52 20.92
C GLY A 109 5.62 15.51 21.91
N LEU A 110 4.39 15.24 22.37
CA LEU A 110 3.71 16.00 23.43
C LEU A 110 4.33 15.80 24.83
N SER A 111 4.94 14.64 25.09
CA SER A 111 5.64 14.36 26.35
C SER A 111 7.00 15.08 26.44
N HIS A 112 7.77 15.12 25.35
CA HIS A 112 9.07 15.81 25.34
C HIS A 112 8.97 17.34 25.23
N GLY A 113 7.88 17.89 24.69
CA GLY A 113 7.64 19.33 24.63
C GLY A 113 7.31 19.99 25.98
N LYS A 114 6.88 19.21 26.98
CA LYS A 114 6.45 19.75 28.28
C LYS A 114 7.54 19.77 29.36
N ILE A 115 8.60 18.96 29.21
CA ILE A 115 9.69 18.87 30.21
C ILE A 115 10.71 20.01 30.07
N ARG A 116 10.77 20.71 28.93
CA ARG A 116 11.66 21.87 28.72
C ARG A 116 11.08 23.22 29.21
N LYS A 117 9.92 23.22 29.86
CA LYS A 117 9.20 24.45 30.26
C LYS A 117 8.89 24.55 31.76
N ILE A 118 9.60 23.82 32.61
CA ILE A 118 9.57 23.99 34.07
C ILE A 118 10.98 24.36 34.54
#